data_AF-A0A8S9HKR2-F1
#
_entry.id   AF-A0A8S9HKR2-F1
#
_cell.length_a   1.000
_cell.length_b   1.000
_cell.length_c   1.000
_cell.angle_alpha   90.00
_cell.angle_beta   90.00
_cell.angle_gamma   90.00
#
_symmetry.space_group_name_H-M   'P 1'
#
loop_
_entity.id
_entity.type
_entity.pdbx_description
1 polymer ?
#
loop_
_entity_poly.entity_id
_entity_poly.type
_entity_poly.pdbx_seq_one_letter_code
_entity_poly.pdbx_strand_id
1 'polypeptide(L)'
;LSTFKGWFPNYIKVAELGCSSGQNTFLAMSEIINTINVLCQQSNQNPPEIDCCLNDLPENDFNTTFKLVPFFKKELLMTNQASCFVNGTSGSFYSRLFSRNSLHFVHSSYSLHWLSMVPEKLENDTENVYISNSSPQSAYKAYLNQFQRDFTMFLTLRSEEMVSNGRMVLTFNGRNTFNSDPLYRDCCHFWTLLSNSLCDLVFEGLVSESELGAFNVPFYDPNEQELKEVIQNQGFFEINDLETHGFDLSHSKRDNEEDN
;
A
#
# COMPACT_ATOMS: atom_id res chain seq x y z
N LEU A 1 4.27 -18.13 3.78
CA LEU A 1 5.67 -18.04 4.30
C LEU A 1 6.34 -19.41 4.56
N SER A 2 5.82 -20.54 4.04
CA SER A 2 6.23 -21.91 4.43
C SER A 2 7.45 -22.50 3.70
N THR A 3 8.28 -21.70 3.01
CA THR A 3 9.38 -22.21 2.17
C THR A 3 10.76 -21.62 2.46
N PHE A 4 10.98 -21.00 3.62
CA PHE A 4 12.36 -20.84 4.15
C PHE A 4 12.89 -22.18 4.67
N LYS A 5 13.02 -23.20 3.79
CA LYS A 5 13.85 -24.38 4.06
C LYS A 5 15.27 -24.07 3.58
N GLY A 6 16.01 -23.34 4.39
CA GLY A 6 17.38 -22.91 4.09
C GLY A 6 17.99 -22.12 5.24
N TRP A 7 19.32 -22.04 5.25
CA TRP A 7 20.09 -21.25 6.22
C TRP A 7 19.64 -19.78 6.17
N PHE A 8 19.09 -19.25 7.27
CA PHE A 8 18.77 -17.84 7.39
C PHE A 8 20.06 -17.01 7.38
N PRO A 9 20.09 -15.87 6.65
CA PRO A 9 21.24 -14.97 6.68
C PRO A 9 21.37 -14.37 8.08
N ASN A 10 22.60 -14.03 8.50
CA ASN A 10 22.84 -13.38 9.80
C ASN A 10 22.26 -11.95 9.88
N TYR A 11 21.85 -11.40 8.75
CA TYR A 11 21.31 -10.05 8.60
C TYR A 11 20.12 -10.09 7.64
N ILE A 12 19.05 -9.37 8.00
CA ILE A 12 17.84 -9.22 7.18
C ILE A 12 17.46 -7.75 7.13
N LYS A 13 17.14 -7.26 5.94
CA LYS A 13 16.58 -5.92 5.73
C LYS A 13 15.13 -6.02 5.26
N VAL A 14 14.24 -5.42 6.02
CA VAL A 14 12.80 -5.34 5.77
C VAL A 14 12.44 -3.89 5.47
N ALA A 15 11.65 -3.64 4.43
CA ALA A 15 11.09 -2.31 4.18
C ALA A 15 9.57 -2.30 4.30
N GLU A 16 9.03 -1.33 5.03
CA GLU A 16 7.64 -0.88 4.96
C GLU A 16 7.55 0.25 3.93
N LEU A 17 6.82 0.06 2.84
CA LEU A 17 6.66 1.08 1.81
C LEU A 17 5.26 1.71 1.92
N GLY A 18 5.21 2.98 2.32
CA GLY A 18 3.97 3.71 2.64
C GLY A 18 3.56 3.56 4.11
N CYS A 19 4.49 3.85 5.03
CA CYS A 19 4.32 3.61 6.46
C CYS A 19 3.37 4.59 7.16
N SER A 20 3.06 5.73 6.52
CA SER A 20 2.34 6.86 7.11
C SER A 20 2.94 7.27 8.47
N SER A 21 2.09 7.74 9.39
CA SER A 21 2.46 8.17 10.74
C SER A 21 1.78 7.38 11.86
N GLY A 22 1.01 6.34 11.51
CA GLY A 22 0.23 5.54 12.44
C GLY A 22 0.98 4.35 13.06
N GLN A 23 0.31 3.66 13.99
CA GLN A 23 0.87 2.49 14.68
C GLN A 23 0.85 1.20 13.84
N ASN A 24 0.03 1.15 12.78
CA ASN A 24 -0.16 -0.06 11.96
C ASN A 24 1.16 -0.61 11.41
N THR A 25 2.07 0.27 11.00
CA THR A 25 3.43 -0.08 10.56
C THR A 25 4.19 -0.91 11.59
N PHE A 26 4.09 -0.56 12.88
CA PHE A 26 4.78 -1.28 13.95
C PHE A 26 4.13 -2.64 14.25
N LEU A 27 2.82 -2.77 14.05
CA LEU A 27 2.13 -4.07 14.16
C LEU A 27 2.61 -5.02 13.06
N ALA A 28 2.62 -4.57 11.80
CA ALA A 28 3.12 -5.37 10.68
C ALA A 28 4.60 -5.75 10.87
N MET A 29 5.45 -4.80 11.26
CA MET A 29 6.86 -5.06 11.53
C MET A 29 7.08 -6.04 12.68
N SER A 30 6.29 -5.94 13.75
CA SER A 30 6.37 -6.89 14.87
C SER A 30 6.07 -8.32 14.41
N GLU A 31 5.03 -8.50 13.60
CA GLU A 31 4.64 -9.82 13.09
C GLU A 31 5.70 -10.41 12.16
N ILE A 32 6.26 -9.59 11.26
CA ILE A 32 7.35 -10.01 10.36
C ILE A 32 8.57 -10.46 11.18
N ILE A 33 9.00 -9.65 12.15
CA ILE A 33 10.16 -9.97 12.99
C ILE A 33 9.90 -11.24 13.80
N ASN A 34 8.74 -11.35 14.44
CA ASN A 34 8.39 -12.53 15.23
C ASN A 34 8.39 -13.80 14.37
N THR A 35 7.83 -13.73 13.16
CA THR A 35 7.83 -14.85 12.22
C THR A 35 9.24 -15.25 11.82
N ILE A 36 10.12 -14.29 11.48
CA ILE A 36 11.54 -14.56 11.15
C ILE A 36 12.21 -15.30 12.31
N ASN A 37 12.00 -14.85 13.54
CA ASN A 37 12.65 -15.43 14.71
C ASN A 37 12.14 -16.84 15.02
N VAL A 38 10.84 -17.08 14.91
CA VAL A 38 10.25 -18.42 15.03
C VAL A 38 10.85 -19.38 14.01
N LEU A 39 10.97 -18.96 12.74
CA LEU A 39 11.55 -19.79 11.68
C LEU A 39 13.05 -20.07 11.89
N CYS A 40 13.81 -19.09 12.40
CA CYS A 40 15.22 -19.29 12.77
C CYS A 40 15.37 -20.31 13.91
N GLN A 41 14.54 -20.20 14.96
CA GLN A 41 14.53 -21.13 16.09
C GLN A 41 14.17 -22.55 15.65
N GLN A 42 13.16 -22.72 14.79
CA GLN A 42 12.80 -24.01 14.21
C GLN A 42 13.93 -24.62 13.38
N SER A 43 14.80 -23.79 12.83
CA SER A 43 15.98 -24.19 12.06
C SER A 43 17.24 -24.36 12.93
N ASN A 44 17.13 -24.24 14.26
CA ASN A 44 18.24 -24.23 15.22
C ASN A 44 19.33 -23.17 14.90
N GLN A 45 18.90 -22.00 14.42
CA GLN A 45 19.78 -20.87 14.12
C GLN A 45 19.53 -19.71 15.08
N ASN A 46 20.56 -18.90 15.29
CA ASN A 46 20.41 -17.66 16.05
C ASN A 46 19.56 -16.65 15.26
N PRO A 47 18.73 -15.84 15.95
CA PRO A 47 18.04 -14.71 15.33
C PRO A 47 19.02 -13.79 14.59
N PRO A 48 18.68 -13.30 13.39
CA PRO A 48 19.51 -12.36 12.66
C PRO A 48 19.40 -10.94 13.25
N GLU A 49 20.35 -10.09 12.85
CA GLU A 49 20.16 -8.64 12.96
C GLU A 49 19.16 -8.17 11.90
N ILE A 50 18.19 -7.34 12.30
CA ILE A 50 17.09 -6.92 11.43
C ILE A 50 17.08 -5.39 11.29
N ASP A 51 17.24 -4.91 10.06
CA ASP A 51 16.99 -3.51 9.70
C ASP A 51 15.55 -3.35 9.20
N CYS A 52 14.76 -2.57 9.92
CA CYS A 52 13.41 -2.15 9.55
C CYS A 52 13.46 -0.73 8.94
N CYS A 53 13.30 -0.64 7.63
CA CYS A 53 13.24 0.62 6.89
C CYS A 53 11.79 1.07 6.72
N LEU A 54 11.42 2.16 7.36
CA LEU A 54 10.10 2.78 7.24
C LEU A 54 10.17 3.83 6.12
N ASN A 55 9.44 3.62 5.02
CA ASN A 55 9.40 4.53 3.89
C ASN A 55 8.04 5.20 3.75
N ASP A 56 8.09 6.49 3.43
CA ASP A 56 6.95 7.27 2.95
C ASP A 56 7.46 8.48 2.15
N LEU A 57 6.53 9.27 1.61
CA LEU A 57 6.81 10.52 0.92
C LEU A 57 7.53 11.53 1.84
N PRO A 58 8.32 12.46 1.28
CA PRO A 58 8.99 13.51 2.06
C PRO A 58 8.08 14.34 2.97
N GLU A 59 6.82 14.50 2.60
CA GLU A 59 5.82 15.27 3.33
C GLU A 59 5.24 14.53 4.54
N ASN A 60 5.51 13.22 4.70
CA ASN A 60 5.03 12.44 5.83
C ASN A 60 5.64 12.90 7.16
N ASP A 61 4.86 12.79 8.25
CA ASP A 61 5.32 13.12 9.60
C ASP A 61 6.11 11.98 10.23
N PHE A 62 7.35 11.81 9.76
CA PHE A 62 8.30 10.87 10.34
C PHE A 62 8.60 11.17 11.82
N ASN A 63 8.44 12.40 12.30
CA ASN A 63 8.69 12.71 13.72
C ASN A 63 7.67 12.01 14.61
N THR A 64 6.39 12.00 14.21
CA THR A 64 5.35 11.24 14.92
C THR A 64 5.64 9.75 14.89
N THR A 65 6.04 9.22 13.72
CA THR A 65 6.45 7.81 13.58
C THR A 65 7.62 7.45 14.50
N PHE A 66 8.68 8.26 14.54
CA PHE A 66 9.87 7.97 15.34
C PHE A 66 9.65 8.10 16.84
N LYS A 67 8.69 8.92 17.29
CA LYS A 67 8.28 8.95 18.71
C LYS A 67 7.69 7.64 19.20
N LEU A 68 7.16 6.79 18.30
CA LEU A 68 6.60 5.47 18.63
C LEU A 68 7.67 4.37 18.70
N VAL A 69 8.84 4.57 18.09
CA VAL A 69 9.92 3.55 18.03
C VAL A 69 10.37 3.03 19.41
N PRO A 70 10.53 3.86 20.47
CA PRO A 70 10.89 3.36 21.79
C PRO A 70 9.86 2.37 22.37
N PHE A 71 8.57 2.60 22.13
CA PHE A 71 7.49 1.72 22.58
C PHE A 71 7.54 0.39 21.81
N PHE A 72 7.62 0.47 20.48
CA PHE A 72 7.79 -0.70 19.62
C PHE A 72 8.99 -1.56 20.03
N LYS A 73 10.16 -0.96 20.25
CA LYS A 73 11.36 -1.69 20.69
C LYS A 73 11.17 -2.35 22.05
N LYS A 74 10.48 -1.69 22.99
CA LYS A 74 10.20 -2.25 24.31
C LYS A 74 9.30 -3.49 24.21
N GLU A 75 8.24 -3.43 23.41
CA GLU A 75 7.34 -4.57 23.18
C GLU A 75 8.06 -5.73 22.48
N LEU A 76 8.90 -5.42 21.50
CA LEU A 76 9.69 -6.43 20.80
C LEU A 76 10.70 -7.13 21.74
N LEU A 77 11.36 -6.40 22.64
CA LEU A 77 12.28 -6.98 23.63
C LEU A 77 11.58 -7.88 24.67
N MET A 78 10.29 -7.63 24.95
CA MET A 78 9.51 -8.51 25.84
C MET A 78 9.15 -9.83 25.18
N THR A 79 9.03 -9.83 23.85
CA THR A 79 8.56 -10.98 23.07
C THR A 79 9.69 -11.72 22.35
N ASN A 80 10.86 -11.09 22.22
CA ASN A 80 11.93 -11.60 21.36
C ASN A 80 13.34 -11.20 21.78
N GLN A 81 14.33 -11.94 21.27
CA GLN A 81 15.77 -11.68 21.47
C GLN A 81 16.44 -11.04 20.23
N ALA A 82 15.69 -10.75 19.17
CA ALA A 82 16.27 -10.21 17.94
C ALA A 82 16.75 -8.76 18.11
N SER A 83 17.91 -8.48 17.50
CA SER A 83 18.45 -7.13 17.39
C SER A 83 17.76 -6.41 16.23
N CYS A 84 16.93 -5.42 16.53
CA CYS A 84 16.16 -4.67 15.54
C CYS A 84 16.55 -3.18 15.52
N PHE A 85 16.83 -2.68 14.31
CA PHE A 85 17.18 -1.29 14.02
C PHE A 85 16.10 -0.68 13.14
N VAL A 86 15.61 0.50 13.54
CA VAL A 86 14.55 1.19 12.79
C VAL A 86 15.15 2.41 12.12
N ASN A 87 14.95 2.53 10.82
CA ASN A 87 15.46 3.60 9.98
C ASN A 87 14.30 4.21 9.18
N GLY A 88 14.37 5.51 8.86
CA GLY A 88 13.45 6.14 7.91
C GLY A 88 14.06 6.29 6.53
N THR A 89 13.26 6.14 5.49
CA THR A 89 13.64 6.39 4.10
C THR A 89 12.60 7.30 3.46
N SER A 90 12.97 8.55 3.23
CA SER A 90 12.08 9.52 2.58
C SER A 90 12.17 9.40 1.06
N GLY A 91 11.01 9.34 0.39
CA GLY A 91 10.91 9.33 -1.06
C GLY A 91 9.75 8.49 -1.57
N SER A 92 9.34 8.74 -2.82
CA SER A 92 8.31 7.93 -3.49
C SER A 92 8.84 6.51 -3.77
N PHE A 93 8.04 5.49 -3.46
CA PHE A 93 8.34 4.11 -3.89
C PHE A 93 8.25 3.91 -5.41
N TYR A 94 7.81 4.90 -6.18
CA TYR A 94 7.95 4.94 -7.64
C TYR A 94 9.33 5.48 -8.08
N SER A 95 10.27 5.58 -7.12
CA SER A 95 11.70 5.85 -7.34
C SER A 95 12.58 4.80 -6.63
N ARG A 96 13.88 4.81 -6.93
CA ARG A 96 14.87 3.99 -6.21
C ARG A 96 15.06 4.54 -4.80
N LEU A 97 14.84 3.68 -3.81
CA LEU A 97 14.94 3.99 -2.39
C LEU A 97 16.13 3.30 -1.72
N PHE A 98 16.54 2.14 -2.24
CA PHE A 98 17.55 1.31 -1.62
C PHE A 98 18.66 0.89 -2.59
N SER A 99 19.82 0.53 -2.03
CA SER A 99 20.92 -0.05 -2.79
C SER A 99 20.51 -1.36 -3.45
N ARG A 100 21.15 -1.70 -4.58
CA ARG A 100 20.88 -2.95 -5.31
C ARG A 100 21.11 -4.16 -4.41
N ASN A 101 20.27 -5.18 -4.54
CA ASN A 101 20.40 -6.46 -3.83
C ASN A 101 20.59 -6.30 -2.31
N SER A 102 19.83 -5.40 -1.68
CA SER A 102 19.94 -5.12 -0.24
C SER A 102 18.68 -5.42 0.57
N LEU A 103 17.51 -5.49 -0.08
CA LEU A 103 16.24 -5.80 0.60
C LEU A 103 15.95 -7.29 0.56
N HIS A 104 15.57 -7.85 1.70
CA HIS A 104 15.19 -9.25 1.82
C HIS A 104 13.68 -9.42 1.78
N PHE A 105 12.98 -8.48 2.42
CA PHE A 105 11.53 -8.49 2.51
C PHE A 105 10.97 -7.09 2.32
N VAL A 106 9.86 -6.98 1.60
CA VAL A 106 9.13 -5.72 1.41
C VAL A 106 7.68 -5.96 1.79
N HIS A 107 7.15 -5.07 2.63
CA HIS A 107 5.75 -4.99 2.98
C HIS A 107 5.22 -3.63 2.52
N SER A 108 3.99 -3.60 2.01
CA SER A 108 3.26 -2.37 1.72
C SER A 108 1.78 -2.63 1.93
N SER A 109 1.15 -1.80 2.74
CA SER A 109 -0.26 -1.92 3.07
C SER A 109 -0.99 -0.61 2.82
N TYR A 110 -2.03 -0.66 1.98
CA TYR A 110 -2.89 0.46 1.63
C TYR A 110 -2.15 1.67 1.04
N SER A 111 -1.13 1.43 0.21
CA SER A 111 -0.36 2.51 -0.42
C SER A 111 -0.34 2.45 -1.95
N LEU A 112 -0.33 1.25 -2.55
CA LEU A 112 -0.13 1.06 -3.99
C LEU A 112 -1.35 1.37 -4.87
N HIS A 113 -2.50 1.66 -4.26
CA HIS A 113 -3.66 2.22 -4.96
C HIS A 113 -3.52 3.73 -5.21
N TRP A 114 -2.54 4.40 -4.58
CA TRP A 114 -2.21 5.79 -4.89
C TRP A 114 -1.30 5.86 -6.11
N LEU A 115 -1.75 6.58 -7.13
CA LEU A 115 -1.00 6.85 -8.34
C LEU A 115 0.10 7.89 -8.07
N SER A 116 1.16 7.86 -8.87
CA SER A 116 2.23 8.85 -8.79
C SER A 116 1.76 10.26 -9.14
N MET A 117 0.70 10.35 -9.95
CA MET A 117 0.07 11.58 -10.39
C MET A 117 -1.36 11.31 -10.88
N VAL A 118 -2.16 12.37 -11.01
CA VAL A 118 -3.42 12.33 -11.73
C VAL A 118 -3.14 12.00 -13.21
N PRO A 119 -3.91 11.09 -13.85
CA PRO A 119 -3.73 10.78 -15.26
C PRO A 119 -3.81 12.03 -16.14
N GLU A 120 -2.90 12.13 -17.11
CA GLU A 120 -2.94 13.21 -18.10
C GLU A 120 -4.15 13.06 -19.03
N LYS A 121 -4.66 14.20 -19.54
CA LYS A 121 -5.71 14.27 -20.56
C LYS A 121 -7.08 13.75 -20.09
N LEU A 122 -7.38 13.88 -18.80
CA LEU A 122 -8.75 13.78 -18.33
C LEU A 122 -9.53 15.00 -18.84
N GLU A 123 -10.74 14.76 -19.33
CA GLU A 123 -11.70 15.83 -19.58
C GLU A 123 -12.17 16.38 -18.23
N ASN A 124 -12.53 17.67 -18.18
CA ASN A 124 -13.05 18.25 -16.96
C ASN A 124 -14.38 17.57 -16.61
N ASP A 125 -14.43 16.93 -15.45
CA ASP A 125 -15.63 16.32 -14.89
C ASP A 125 -16.11 17.20 -13.74
N THR A 126 -17.18 17.96 -13.98
CA THR A 126 -17.74 18.89 -13.00
C THR A 126 -18.67 18.20 -11.99
N GLU A 127 -18.84 16.89 -12.08
CA GLU A 127 -19.75 16.11 -11.24
C GLU A 127 -19.02 15.08 -10.38
N ASN A 128 -17.85 14.59 -10.81
CA ASN A 128 -17.12 13.51 -10.15
C ASN A 128 -15.65 13.85 -9.96
N VAL A 129 -15.10 13.52 -8.78
CA VAL A 129 -13.66 13.68 -8.48
C VAL A 129 -12.83 12.45 -8.86
N TYR A 130 -13.49 11.38 -9.26
CA TYR A 130 -12.90 10.10 -9.64
C TYR A 130 -13.82 9.39 -10.63
N ILE A 131 -13.30 8.38 -11.34
CA ILE A 131 -14.09 7.61 -12.31
C ILE A 131 -15.31 6.96 -11.66
N SER A 132 -16.46 7.13 -12.32
CA SER A 132 -17.76 6.62 -11.91
C SER A 132 -18.47 5.94 -13.08
N ASN A 133 -19.67 5.40 -12.85
CA ASN A 133 -20.48 4.76 -13.88
C ASN A 133 -20.88 5.71 -15.03
N SER A 134 -20.86 7.03 -14.82
CA SER A 134 -21.15 8.03 -15.86
C SER A 134 -19.90 8.50 -16.61
N SER A 135 -18.70 8.17 -16.13
CA SER A 135 -17.46 8.61 -16.74
C SER A 135 -17.24 7.97 -18.12
N PRO A 136 -16.62 8.68 -19.07
CA PRO A 136 -16.30 8.12 -20.38
C PRO A 136 -15.24 7.01 -20.26
N GLN A 137 -15.31 6.03 -21.16
CA GLN A 137 -14.33 4.93 -21.20
C GLN A 137 -12.88 5.41 -21.35
N SER A 138 -12.66 6.59 -21.94
CA SER A 138 -11.35 7.24 -22.04
C SER A 138 -10.76 7.56 -20.67
N ALA A 139 -11.57 8.04 -19.72
CA ALA A 139 -11.13 8.35 -18.37
C ALA A 139 -10.66 7.07 -17.65
N TYR A 140 -11.47 6.01 -17.68
CA TYR A 140 -11.06 4.70 -17.12
C TYR A 140 -9.74 4.21 -17.73
N LYS A 141 -9.59 4.29 -19.06
CA LYS A 141 -8.34 3.88 -19.73
C LYS A 141 -7.15 4.73 -19.29
N ALA A 142 -7.33 6.03 -19.07
CA ALA A 142 -6.28 6.92 -18.59
C ALA A 142 -5.81 6.51 -17.19
N TYR A 143 -6.74 6.26 -16.26
CA TYR A 143 -6.44 5.77 -14.91
C TYR A 143 -5.77 4.39 -14.94
N LEU A 144 -6.30 3.44 -15.72
CA LEU A 144 -5.68 2.11 -15.87
C LEU A 144 -4.25 2.22 -16.42
N ASN A 145 -4.03 3.02 -17.46
CA ASN A 145 -2.69 3.21 -18.03
C ASN A 145 -1.72 3.82 -17.01
N GLN A 146 -2.17 4.78 -16.21
CA GLN A 146 -1.35 5.39 -15.17
C GLN A 146 -0.99 4.36 -14.08
N PHE A 147 -1.97 3.59 -13.59
CA PHE A 147 -1.74 2.49 -12.66
C PHE A 147 -0.75 1.45 -13.21
N GLN A 148 -0.94 1.00 -14.45
CA GLN A 148 -0.06 0.00 -15.07
C GLN A 148 1.39 0.52 -15.16
N ARG A 149 1.58 1.80 -15.53
CA ARG A 149 2.91 2.43 -15.56
C ARG A 149 3.53 2.49 -14.17
N ASP A 150 2.78 2.98 -13.20
CA ASP A 150 3.24 3.18 -11.83
C ASP A 150 3.58 1.84 -11.15
N PHE A 151 2.69 0.86 -11.27
CA PHE A 151 2.90 -0.47 -10.67
C PHE A 151 4.01 -1.25 -11.38
N THR A 152 4.13 -1.16 -12.71
CA THR A 152 5.29 -1.73 -13.43
C THR A 152 6.60 -1.09 -12.98
N MET A 153 6.61 0.24 -12.80
CA MET A 153 7.77 0.97 -12.29
C MET A 153 8.12 0.51 -10.88
N PHE A 154 7.13 0.44 -9.99
CA PHE A 154 7.31 -0.10 -8.63
C PHE A 154 7.98 -1.47 -8.66
N LEU A 155 7.43 -2.45 -9.39
CA LEU A 155 7.99 -3.79 -9.49
C LEU A 155 9.41 -3.77 -10.07
N THR A 156 9.67 -2.98 -11.11
CA THR A 156 11.01 -2.89 -11.71
C THR A 156 12.05 -2.35 -10.72
N LEU A 157 11.69 -1.34 -9.95
CA LEU A 157 12.58 -0.76 -8.94
C LEU A 157 12.82 -1.75 -7.79
N ARG A 158 11.77 -2.46 -7.35
CA ARG A 158 11.90 -3.49 -6.31
C ARG A 158 12.75 -4.66 -6.76
N SER A 159 12.66 -5.07 -8.04
CA SER A 159 13.49 -6.18 -8.55
C SER A 159 14.99 -5.82 -8.57
N GLU A 160 15.33 -4.55 -8.72
CA GLU A 160 16.72 -4.09 -8.60
C GLU A 160 17.23 -4.03 -7.16
N GLU A 161 16.34 -3.74 -6.21
CA GLU A 161 16.68 -3.51 -4.79
C GLU A 161 16.68 -4.78 -3.97
N MET A 162 15.86 -5.76 -4.35
CA MET A 162 15.69 -7.00 -3.61
C MET A 162 16.80 -8.01 -3.94
N VAL A 163 17.20 -8.78 -2.93
CA VAL A 163 18.08 -9.94 -3.11
C VAL A 163 17.35 -11.03 -3.90
N SER A 164 18.13 -11.95 -4.50
CA SER A 164 17.55 -13.16 -5.10
C SER A 164 16.75 -13.94 -4.07
N ASN A 165 15.55 -14.40 -4.44
CA ASN A 165 14.57 -15.06 -3.57
C ASN A 165 13.97 -14.18 -2.46
N GLY A 166 14.20 -12.86 -2.48
CA GLY A 166 13.46 -11.92 -1.64
C GLY A 166 11.95 -12.00 -1.87
N ARG A 167 11.17 -11.59 -0.88
CA ARG A 167 9.70 -11.70 -0.92
C ARG A 167 9.03 -10.36 -0.67
N MET A 168 7.86 -10.20 -1.29
CA MET A 168 6.96 -9.06 -1.10
C MET A 168 5.63 -9.55 -0.55
N VAL A 169 5.03 -8.76 0.34
CA VAL A 169 3.62 -8.85 0.72
C VAL A 169 2.99 -7.49 0.49
N LEU A 170 2.01 -7.43 -0.41
CA LEU A 170 1.38 -6.20 -0.85
C LEU A 170 -0.12 -6.31 -0.64
N THR A 171 -0.71 -5.33 0.06
CA THR A 171 -2.15 -5.24 0.30
C THR A 171 -2.62 -3.85 -0.08
N PHE A 172 -3.66 -3.72 -0.90
CA PHE A 172 -4.22 -2.42 -1.28
C PHE A 172 -5.65 -2.58 -1.79
N ASN A 173 -6.37 -1.45 -1.89
CA ASN A 173 -7.73 -1.43 -2.42
C ASN A 173 -7.77 -1.99 -3.83
N GLY A 174 -8.62 -2.99 -4.04
CA GLY A 174 -9.02 -3.49 -5.34
C GLY A 174 -10.53 -3.49 -5.44
N ARG A 175 -11.04 -3.83 -6.62
CA ARG A 175 -12.48 -3.88 -6.88
C ARG A 175 -12.92 -5.22 -7.43
N ASN A 176 -14.17 -5.60 -7.15
CA ASN A 176 -14.80 -6.66 -7.90
C ASN A 176 -15.40 -6.09 -9.20
N THR A 177 -15.33 -6.87 -10.28
CA THR A 177 -16.02 -6.53 -11.52
C THR A 177 -17.38 -7.24 -11.55
N PHE A 178 -18.47 -6.48 -11.45
CA PHE A 178 -19.81 -7.02 -11.70
C PHE A 178 -20.11 -6.98 -13.21
N ASN A 179 -20.61 -8.08 -13.77
CA ASN A 179 -20.96 -8.20 -15.20
C ASN A 179 -19.85 -7.78 -16.19
N SER A 180 -18.57 -7.84 -15.78
CA SER A 180 -17.42 -7.36 -16.57
C SER A 180 -17.45 -5.86 -16.89
N ASP A 181 -18.20 -5.06 -16.14
CA ASP A 181 -18.20 -3.60 -16.29
C ASP A 181 -16.94 -3.00 -15.63
N PRO A 182 -16.01 -2.40 -16.41
CA PRO A 182 -14.81 -1.80 -15.86
C PRO A 182 -15.07 -0.52 -15.06
N LEU A 183 -16.25 0.10 -15.17
CA LEU A 183 -16.64 1.31 -14.45
C LEU A 183 -17.40 1.03 -13.15
N TYR A 184 -17.89 -0.19 -12.95
CA TYR A 184 -18.49 -0.60 -11.68
C TYR A 184 -17.49 -0.45 -10.53
N ARG A 185 -17.91 0.18 -9.43
CA ARG A 185 -17.09 0.43 -8.23
C ARG A 185 -17.84 -0.03 -6.98
N ASP A 186 -17.36 -1.08 -6.33
CA ASP A 186 -17.91 -1.61 -5.08
C ASP A 186 -17.16 -1.14 -3.83
N CYS A 187 -15.85 -0.89 -3.94
CA CYS A 187 -14.99 -0.52 -2.81
C CYS A 187 -14.83 1.01 -2.61
N CYS A 188 -15.28 1.83 -3.56
CA CYS A 188 -14.90 3.25 -3.66
C CYS A 188 -16.07 4.25 -3.54
N HIS A 189 -17.18 3.85 -2.91
CA HIS A 189 -18.37 4.70 -2.74
C HIS A 189 -18.09 6.04 -2.04
N PHE A 190 -17.04 6.12 -1.23
CA PHE A 190 -16.64 7.37 -0.57
C PHE A 190 -16.19 8.46 -1.55
N TRP A 191 -15.68 8.11 -2.74
CA TRP A 191 -15.39 9.10 -3.79
C TRP A 191 -16.66 9.69 -4.39
N THR A 192 -17.72 8.89 -4.55
CA THR A 192 -19.04 9.39 -4.95
C THR A 192 -19.64 10.31 -3.90
N LEU A 193 -19.55 9.94 -2.61
CA LEU A 193 -20.01 10.80 -1.52
C LEU A 193 -19.25 12.13 -1.49
N LEU A 194 -17.91 12.09 -1.65
CA LEU A 194 -17.10 13.29 -1.74
C LEU A 194 -17.49 14.17 -2.94
N SER A 195 -17.78 13.54 -4.08
CA SER A 195 -18.20 14.24 -5.29
C SER A 195 -19.53 14.97 -5.06
N ASN A 196 -20.53 14.28 -4.49
CA ASN A 196 -21.81 14.89 -4.15
C ASN A 196 -21.66 16.06 -3.17
N SER A 197 -20.85 15.89 -2.12
CA SER A 197 -20.59 16.98 -1.17
C SER A 197 -19.93 18.19 -1.81
N LEU A 198 -19.03 18.00 -2.77
CA LEU A 198 -18.41 19.11 -3.51
C LEU A 198 -19.41 19.77 -4.47
N CYS A 199 -20.29 19.01 -5.11
CA CYS A 199 -21.39 19.56 -5.91
C CYS A 199 -22.33 20.43 -5.07
N ASP A 200 -22.67 20.01 -3.84
CA ASP A 200 -23.47 20.82 -2.91
C ASP A 200 -22.77 22.14 -2.57
N LEU A 201 -21.45 22.11 -2.32
CA LEU A 201 -20.66 23.33 -2.09
C LEU A 201 -20.58 24.25 -3.31
N VAL A 202 -20.57 23.68 -4.53
CA VAL A 202 -20.67 24.47 -5.77
C VAL A 202 -22.06 25.11 -5.89
N PHE A 203 -23.13 24.37 -5.58
CA PHE A 203 -24.49 24.89 -5.57
C PHE A 203 -24.68 26.04 -4.57
N GLU A 204 -24.05 25.94 -3.40
CA GLU A 204 -24.03 27.00 -2.38
C GLU A 204 -23.11 28.19 -2.75
N GLY A 205 -22.31 28.06 -3.82
CA GLY A 205 -21.37 29.10 -4.27
C GLY A 205 -20.11 29.22 -3.42
N LEU A 206 -19.77 28.18 -2.64
CA LEU A 206 -18.56 28.14 -1.80
C LEU A 206 -17.33 27.60 -2.54
N VAL A 207 -17.54 26.82 -3.60
CA VAL A 207 -16.51 26.28 -4.50
C VAL A 207 -16.91 26.63 -5.94
N SER A 208 -15.94 26.97 -6.79
CA SER A 208 -16.25 27.20 -8.21
C SER A 208 -16.38 25.87 -8.98
N GLU A 209 -17.28 25.83 -9.95
CA GLU A 209 -17.42 24.68 -10.86
C GLU A 209 -16.10 24.35 -11.58
N SER A 210 -15.29 25.36 -11.89
CA SER A 210 -13.96 25.17 -12.49
C SER A 210 -12.95 24.50 -11.57
N GLU A 211 -13.01 24.77 -10.26
CA GLU A 211 -12.14 24.11 -9.28
C GLU A 211 -12.53 22.64 -9.13
N LEU A 212 -13.83 22.35 -9.07
CA LEU A 212 -14.33 20.97 -9.06
C LEU A 212 -13.94 20.22 -10.34
N GLY A 213 -14.18 20.82 -11.50
CA GLY A 213 -13.85 20.23 -12.81
C GLY A 213 -12.36 19.93 -13.01
N ALA A 214 -11.47 20.62 -12.28
CA ALA A 214 -10.03 20.37 -12.31
C ALA A 214 -9.56 19.36 -11.24
N PHE A 215 -10.39 19.06 -10.24
CA PHE A 215 -10.02 18.23 -9.10
C PHE A 215 -10.28 16.75 -9.40
N ASN A 216 -9.19 16.01 -9.56
CA ASN A 216 -9.20 14.56 -9.79
C ASN A 216 -8.31 13.87 -8.76
N VAL A 217 -8.78 12.74 -8.23
CA VAL A 217 -8.04 11.97 -7.22
C VAL A 217 -7.04 11.03 -7.90
N PRO A 218 -5.74 11.06 -7.55
CA PRO A 218 -4.73 10.14 -8.08
C PRO A 218 -4.83 8.75 -7.43
N PHE A 219 -5.95 8.08 -7.63
CA PHE A 219 -6.28 6.79 -7.02
C PHE A 219 -6.65 5.78 -8.11
N TYR A 220 -6.33 4.51 -7.91
CA TYR A 220 -6.86 3.42 -8.73
C TYR A 220 -7.03 2.14 -7.91
N ASP A 221 -8.19 1.53 -8.04
CA ASP A 221 -8.58 0.27 -7.42
C ASP A 221 -8.57 -0.86 -8.46
N PRO A 222 -7.42 -1.49 -8.76
CA PRO A 222 -7.33 -2.51 -9.80
C PRO A 222 -8.18 -3.75 -9.48
N ASN A 223 -8.63 -4.46 -10.51
CA ASN A 223 -9.19 -5.80 -10.35
C ASN A 223 -8.08 -6.86 -10.42
N GLU A 224 -8.43 -8.10 -10.09
CA GLU A 224 -7.48 -9.21 -10.05
C GLU A 224 -6.78 -9.46 -11.39
N GLN A 225 -7.52 -9.34 -12.50
CA GLN A 225 -6.98 -9.57 -13.84
C GLN A 225 -5.96 -8.49 -14.23
N GLU A 226 -6.31 -7.22 -14.05
CA GLU A 226 -5.42 -6.08 -14.34
C GLU A 226 -4.11 -6.20 -13.54
N LEU A 227 -4.20 -6.61 -12.28
CA LEU A 227 -3.04 -6.82 -11.42
C LEU A 227 -2.14 -7.96 -11.94
N LYS A 228 -2.74 -9.11 -12.24
CA LYS A 228 -2.02 -10.28 -12.78
C LYS A 228 -1.31 -9.96 -14.09
N GLU A 229 -1.98 -9.25 -15.00
CA GLU A 229 -1.42 -8.85 -16.28
C GLU A 229 -0.16 -8.01 -16.12
N VAL A 230 -0.14 -7.03 -15.21
CA VAL A 230 1.05 -6.21 -14.97
C VAL A 230 2.22 -7.05 -14.43
N ILE A 231 1.96 -7.91 -13.44
CA ILE A 231 3.01 -8.74 -12.82
C ILE A 231 3.59 -9.73 -13.84
N GLN A 232 2.73 -10.39 -14.62
CA GLN A 232 3.15 -11.34 -15.65
C GLN A 232 3.93 -10.68 -16.79
N ASN A 233 3.49 -9.50 -17.25
CA ASN A 233 4.18 -8.77 -18.32
C ASN A 233 5.54 -8.24 -17.88
N GLN A 234 5.68 -7.86 -16.61
CA GLN A 234 6.94 -7.37 -16.05
C GLN A 234 7.95 -8.52 -15.86
N GLY A 235 7.51 -9.65 -15.30
CA GLY A 235 8.25 -10.92 -15.30
C GLY A 235 9.43 -11.04 -14.32
N PHE A 236 9.64 -10.09 -13.40
CA PHE A 236 10.69 -10.20 -12.38
C PHE A 236 10.21 -10.85 -11.08
N PHE A 237 8.89 -10.90 -10.85
CA PHE A 237 8.28 -11.50 -9.67
C PHE A 237 7.25 -12.57 -10.04
N GLU A 238 7.18 -13.60 -9.21
CA GLU A 238 6.17 -14.64 -9.27
C GLU A 238 5.12 -14.44 -8.18
N ILE A 239 3.85 -14.61 -8.53
CA ILE A 239 2.74 -14.58 -7.57
C ILE A 239 2.72 -15.92 -6.84
N ASN A 240 3.17 -15.92 -5.58
CA ASN A 240 3.07 -17.10 -4.73
C ASN A 240 1.66 -17.33 -4.21
N ASP A 241 0.96 -16.23 -3.92
CA ASP A 241 -0.38 -16.23 -3.35
C ASP A 241 -1.10 -14.93 -3.71
N LEU A 242 -2.41 -15.00 -3.92
CA LEU A 242 -3.26 -13.85 -4.23
C LEU A 242 -4.66 -14.12 -3.72
N GLU A 243 -5.10 -13.27 -2.79
CA GLU A 243 -6.41 -13.36 -2.17
C GLU A 243 -7.13 -12.02 -2.26
N THR A 244 -8.44 -12.08 -2.42
CA THR A 244 -9.33 -10.92 -2.42
C THR A 244 -10.32 -11.05 -1.26
N HIS A 245 -10.40 -10.01 -0.43
CA HIS A 245 -11.26 -9.98 0.75
C HIS A 245 -12.24 -8.80 0.65
N GLY A 246 -13.54 -9.08 0.76
CA GLY A 246 -14.58 -8.06 0.85
C GLY A 246 -14.86 -7.70 2.30
N PHE A 247 -14.82 -6.41 2.63
CA PHE A 247 -15.15 -5.89 3.96
C PHE A 247 -16.40 -5.01 3.88
N ASP A 248 -17.41 -5.33 4.69
CA ASP A 248 -18.58 -4.46 4.84
C ASP A 248 -18.27 -3.32 5.80
N LEU A 249 -18.25 -2.09 5.28
CA LEU A 249 -18.00 -0.88 6.05
C LEU A 249 -19.20 -0.45 6.91
N SER A 250 -20.35 -1.12 6.81
CA SER A 250 -21.60 -0.73 7.50
C SER A 250 -21.62 -0.96 9.02
N HIS A 251 -20.54 -1.49 9.61
CA HIS A 251 -20.49 -1.82 11.04
C HIS A 251 -19.25 -1.28 11.77
N SER A 252 -19.05 0.04 11.78
CA SER A 252 -18.43 0.66 12.95
C SER A 252 -19.45 0.58 14.09
N LYS A 253 -19.41 -0.49 14.89
CA LYS A 253 -20.21 -0.57 16.13
C LYS A 253 -19.87 0.66 16.96
N ARG A 254 -20.90 1.45 17.31
CA ARG A 254 -20.78 2.45 18.36
C ARG A 254 -20.34 1.71 19.62
N ASP A 255 -19.22 2.14 20.20
CA ASP A 255 -18.91 1.85 21.59
C ASP A 255 -20.05 2.44 22.42
N ASN A 256 -21.01 1.60 22.78
CA ASN A 256 -21.88 1.90 23.90
C ASN A 256 -21.21 1.27 25.12
N GLU A 257 -20.47 2.11 25.83
CA GLU A 257 -20.40 2.01 27.28
C GLU A 257 -21.83 1.92 27.82
N GLU A 258 -22.10 0.88 28.61
CA GLU A 258 -23.05 0.88 29.74
C GLU A 258 -23.04 -0.54 30.37
N ASP A 259 -22.03 -0.80 31.21
CA ASP A 259 -22.19 -1.81 32.28
C ASP A 259 -22.67 -1.04 33.53
N ASN A 260 -23.94 -1.26 33.89
CA ASN A 260 -24.47 -1.06 35.24
C ASN A 260 -24.44 -2.40 35.99
#